data_AF-A0A2N2D681-F1
#
_entry.id   AF-A0A2N2D681-F1
#
_cell.length_a   1.000
_cell.length_b   1.000
_cell.length_c   1.000
_cell.angle_alpha   90.00
_cell.angle_beta   90.00
_cell.angle_gamma   90.00
#
_symmetry.space_group_name_H-M   'P 1'
#
loop_
_entity.id
_entity.type
_entity.pdbx_description
1 polymer ?
#
loop_
_entity_poly.entity_id
_entity_poly.type
_entity_poly.pdbx_seq_one_letter_code
_entity_poly.pdbx_strand_id
1 'polypeptide(L)'
;MIVTPAHLIKRYFPEPIETTRDLYYRLDLDELGYSYLDWLKDLEKHCLSKYVDDSDYKLLPDNEKNYWISQKAFRTIIETSPSKIGDQLRACVTYISNKVATDPAFAKELQDQLDQESGIEIVIPKVSKKLKSKYNKTGQDAFEFSVQADNRLYLDIISGYNFQPGQKIKDVIFVFKLEVENGVPFHIVDMTLSLTNDHSFTYRTIWCCSEERQRYGAILMKGIIRINLFEDNKKLVDSYDYILAPSELKTLEIEIEKAISMLLDLNLDEIDLDQLGEKILNRYNLNLQ
;
A
#
# COMPACT_ATOMS: atom_id res chain seq x y z
N MET A 1 11.77 10.20 -13.98
CA MET A 1 10.66 10.96 -13.35
C MET A 1 9.37 10.56 -14.03
N ILE A 2 8.59 9.76 -13.33
CA ILE A 2 7.26 9.31 -13.72
C ILE A 2 6.29 10.47 -13.48
N VAL A 3 5.54 10.85 -14.51
CA VAL A 3 4.52 11.91 -14.38
C VAL A 3 3.28 11.32 -13.72
N THR A 4 2.92 11.84 -12.55
CA THR A 4 1.75 11.40 -11.76
C THR A 4 0.54 12.31 -11.98
N PRO A 5 -0.68 11.90 -11.59
CA PRO A 5 -1.85 12.79 -11.63
C PRO A 5 -1.62 14.09 -10.86
N ALA A 6 -0.94 14.05 -9.71
CA ALA A 6 -0.61 15.25 -8.94
C ALA A 6 0.28 16.23 -9.74
N HIS A 7 1.24 15.73 -10.53
CA HIS A 7 2.06 16.55 -11.42
C HIS A 7 1.23 17.21 -12.52
N LEU A 8 0.32 16.45 -13.13
CA LEU A 8 -0.58 16.99 -14.17
C LEU A 8 -1.51 18.05 -13.58
N ILE A 9 -2.09 17.79 -12.41
CA ILE A 9 -2.94 18.75 -11.69
C ILE A 9 -2.16 20.04 -11.44
N LYS A 10 -0.98 19.96 -10.83
CA LYS A 10 -0.14 21.13 -10.55
C LYS A 10 0.27 21.90 -11.81
N ARG A 11 0.43 21.21 -12.94
CA ARG A 11 0.74 21.83 -14.24
C ARG A 11 -0.45 22.63 -14.80
N TYR A 12 -1.66 22.09 -14.71
CA TYR A 12 -2.88 22.75 -15.22
C TYR A 12 -3.45 23.79 -14.25
N PHE A 13 -3.28 23.55 -12.96
CA PHE A 13 -3.79 24.32 -11.84
C PHE A 13 -2.64 24.68 -10.90
N PRO A 14 -1.77 25.64 -11.29
CA PRO A 14 -0.63 26.05 -10.46
C PRO A 14 -1.08 26.79 -9.19
N GLU A 15 -2.26 27.39 -9.23
CA GLU A 15 -2.92 28.04 -8.10
C GLU A 15 -4.16 27.22 -7.68
N PRO A 16 -4.52 27.21 -6.39
CA PRO A 16 -5.70 26.50 -5.92
C PRO A 16 -6.96 27.03 -6.60
N ILE A 17 -7.76 26.13 -7.16
CA ILE A 17 -9.11 26.46 -7.63
C ILE A 17 -10.08 26.23 -6.48
N GLU A 18 -10.77 27.29 -6.09
CA GLU A 18 -11.69 27.28 -4.96
C GLU A 18 -13.14 27.51 -5.37
N THR A 19 -13.42 27.79 -6.65
CA THR A 19 -14.80 27.96 -7.13
C THR A 19 -15.13 27.11 -8.35
N THR A 20 -16.39 26.72 -8.50
CA THR A 20 -16.86 26.00 -9.69
C THR A 20 -16.77 26.85 -10.95
N ARG A 21 -16.96 28.16 -10.85
CA ARG A 21 -16.85 29.08 -11.98
C ARG A 21 -15.41 29.16 -12.50
N ASP A 22 -14.44 29.32 -11.60
CA ASP A 22 -13.02 29.33 -11.99
C ASP A 22 -12.60 27.99 -12.58
N LEU A 23 -13.07 26.89 -11.98
CA LEU A 23 -12.80 25.55 -12.49
C LEU A 23 -13.35 25.37 -13.91
N TYR A 24 -14.61 25.76 -14.12
CA TYR A 24 -15.27 25.66 -15.42
C TYR A 24 -14.49 26.37 -16.53
N TYR A 25 -14.08 27.62 -16.28
CA TYR A 25 -13.28 28.38 -17.24
C TYR A 25 -11.95 27.71 -17.51
N ARG A 26 -11.30 27.18 -16.49
CA ARG A 26 -9.99 26.53 -16.64
C ARG A 26 -10.04 25.18 -17.36
N LEU A 27 -11.23 24.57 -17.42
CA LEU A 27 -11.48 23.33 -18.15
C LEU A 27 -11.85 23.58 -19.63
N ASP A 28 -11.97 24.84 -20.05
CA ASP A 28 -12.35 25.27 -21.41
C ASP A 28 -13.62 24.57 -21.92
N LEU A 29 -14.60 24.35 -21.04
CA LEU A 29 -15.83 23.61 -21.36
C LEU A 29 -16.78 24.41 -22.27
N ASP A 30 -16.72 25.74 -22.22
CA ASP A 30 -17.42 26.63 -23.15
C ASP A 30 -17.00 26.37 -24.61
N GLU A 31 -15.71 26.10 -24.86
CA GLU A 31 -15.21 25.80 -26.21
C GLU A 31 -15.70 24.44 -26.73
N LEU A 32 -16.17 23.57 -25.82
CA LEU A 32 -16.80 22.29 -26.14
C LEU A 32 -18.33 22.41 -26.28
N GLY A 33 -18.89 23.63 -26.17
CA GLY A 33 -20.32 23.90 -26.26
C GLY A 33 -21.12 23.45 -25.03
N TYR A 34 -20.46 23.18 -23.91
CA TYR A 34 -21.10 22.68 -22.70
C TYR A 34 -21.34 23.81 -21.70
N SER A 35 -22.58 24.30 -21.60
CA SER A 35 -22.91 25.48 -20.79
C SER A 35 -22.60 25.28 -19.30
N TYR A 36 -22.22 26.36 -18.61
CA TYR A 36 -21.90 26.32 -17.19
C TYR A 36 -23.03 25.75 -16.32
N LEU A 37 -24.28 26.14 -16.59
CA LEU A 37 -25.42 25.67 -15.79
C LEU A 37 -25.71 24.18 -16.01
N ASP A 38 -25.54 23.69 -17.25
CA ASP A 38 -25.71 22.27 -17.55
C ASP A 38 -24.59 21.44 -16.91
N TRP A 39 -23.33 21.91 -17.03
CA TRP A 39 -22.19 21.28 -16.35
C TRP A 39 -22.37 21.24 -14.84
N LEU A 40 -22.79 22.35 -14.23
CA LEU A 40 -23.01 22.43 -12.79
C LEU A 40 -24.13 21.48 -12.32
N LYS A 41 -25.21 21.39 -13.10
CA LYS A 41 -26.32 20.47 -12.82
C LYS A 41 -25.88 19.00 -12.90
N ASP A 42 -25.09 18.65 -13.91
CA ASP A 42 -24.58 17.29 -14.06
C ASP A 42 -23.55 16.95 -12.98
N LEU A 43 -22.70 17.92 -12.60
CA LEU A 43 -21.76 17.81 -11.50
C LEU A 43 -22.47 17.57 -10.16
N GLU A 44 -23.53 18.31 -9.85
CA GLU A 44 -24.38 18.09 -8.66
C GLU A 44 -25.02 16.69 -8.68
N LYS A 45 -25.57 16.28 -9.82
CA LYS A 45 -26.32 15.03 -9.97
C LYS A 45 -25.45 13.78 -10.00
N HIS A 46 -24.25 13.85 -10.58
CA HIS A 46 -23.45 12.68 -10.91
C HIS A 46 -22.14 12.59 -10.13
N CYS A 47 -21.64 13.70 -9.59
CA CYS A 47 -20.35 13.76 -8.91
C CYS A 47 -20.52 14.13 -7.42
N LEU A 48 -21.09 15.30 -7.12
CA LEU A 48 -21.17 15.80 -5.74
C LEU A 48 -22.05 14.92 -4.86
N SER A 49 -23.27 14.60 -5.31
CA SER A 49 -24.23 13.79 -4.54
C SER A 49 -23.75 12.37 -4.21
N LYS A 50 -22.68 11.88 -4.84
CA LYS A 50 -22.13 10.53 -4.61
C LYS A 50 -20.86 10.51 -3.75
N TYR A 51 -20.06 11.57 -3.78
CA TYR A 51 -18.68 11.53 -3.30
C TYR A 51 -18.29 12.70 -2.37
N VAL A 52 -19.16 13.70 -2.24
CA VAL A 52 -18.88 14.97 -1.59
C VAL A 52 -20.08 15.36 -0.71
N ASP A 53 -19.85 15.99 0.45
CA ASP A 53 -20.92 16.47 1.33
C ASP A 53 -21.00 18.01 1.37
N ASP A 54 -22.00 18.55 2.07
CA ASP A 54 -22.25 20.00 2.16
C ASP A 54 -21.09 20.79 2.81
N SER A 55 -20.15 20.12 3.48
CA SER A 55 -18.96 20.77 4.04
C SER A 55 -17.90 21.08 2.97
N ASP A 56 -17.93 20.35 1.86
CA ASP A 56 -16.98 20.40 0.76
C ASP A 56 -17.47 21.26 -0.43
N TYR A 57 -18.73 21.69 -0.42
CA TYR A 57 -19.38 22.42 -1.53
C TYR A 57 -20.42 23.43 -1.03
N LYS A 58 -20.20 24.74 -1.21
CA LYS A 58 -21.06 25.78 -0.61
C LYS A 58 -21.40 26.88 -1.61
N LEU A 59 -22.70 27.19 -1.73
CA LEU A 59 -23.18 28.27 -2.59
C LEU A 59 -22.63 29.60 -2.07
N LEU A 60 -22.00 30.37 -2.96
CA LEU A 60 -21.51 31.71 -2.66
C LEU A 60 -22.67 32.71 -2.75
N PRO A 61 -22.64 33.80 -1.95
CA PRO A 61 -23.65 34.85 -1.98
C PRO A 61 -23.45 35.77 -3.21
N ASP A 62 -23.41 35.18 -4.40
CA ASP A 62 -23.18 35.84 -5.67
C ASP A 62 -24.48 35.99 -6.46
N ASN A 63 -24.52 36.94 -7.40
CA ASN A 63 -25.66 37.15 -8.30
C ASN A 63 -25.83 36.01 -9.32
N GLU A 64 -24.80 35.18 -9.47
CA GLU A 64 -24.78 34.00 -10.33
C GLU A 64 -24.61 32.74 -9.47
N LYS A 65 -25.13 31.60 -9.94
CA LYS A 65 -25.06 30.33 -9.21
C LYS A 65 -23.61 29.81 -9.22
N ASN A 66 -22.79 30.21 -8.24
CA ASN A 66 -21.37 29.84 -8.09
C ASN A 66 -21.12 29.21 -6.71
N TYR A 67 -20.19 28.28 -6.63
CA TYR A 67 -19.94 27.53 -5.40
C TYR A 67 -18.47 27.53 -5.04
N TRP A 68 -18.19 27.69 -3.75
CA TRP A 68 -16.92 27.32 -3.18
C TRP A 68 -16.77 25.80 -3.17
N ILE A 69 -15.59 25.30 -3.55
CA ILE A 69 -15.22 23.89 -3.56
C ILE A 69 -14.00 23.66 -2.67
N SER A 70 -14.05 22.61 -1.85
CA SER A 70 -12.87 22.13 -1.13
C SER A 70 -11.87 21.46 -2.09
N GLN A 71 -10.64 21.22 -1.62
CA GLN A 71 -9.64 20.46 -2.39
C GLN A 71 -10.09 19.03 -2.72
N LYS A 72 -10.90 18.42 -1.85
CA LYS A 72 -11.49 17.09 -2.08
C LYS A 72 -12.50 17.17 -3.22
N ALA A 73 -13.44 18.12 -3.16
CA ALA A 73 -14.40 18.36 -4.23
C ALA A 73 -13.70 18.66 -5.57
N PHE A 74 -12.69 19.54 -5.57
CA PHE A 74 -11.89 19.84 -6.75
C PHE A 74 -11.30 18.57 -7.40
N ARG A 75 -10.62 17.71 -6.62
CA ARG A 75 -10.05 16.46 -7.15
C ARG A 75 -11.10 15.54 -7.76
N THR A 76 -12.22 15.34 -7.07
CA THR A 76 -13.30 14.49 -7.58
C THR A 76 -13.89 15.05 -8.88
N ILE A 77 -14.08 16.38 -8.96
CA ILE A 77 -14.63 17.04 -10.15
C ILE A 77 -13.70 16.88 -11.34
N ILE A 78 -12.40 17.15 -11.21
CA ILE A 78 -11.48 17.06 -12.37
C ILE A 78 -11.32 15.63 -12.89
N GLU A 79 -11.33 14.64 -12.00
CA GLU A 79 -11.21 13.22 -12.38
C GLU A 79 -12.47 12.70 -13.09
N THR A 80 -13.62 13.30 -12.82
CA THR A 80 -14.92 12.92 -13.41
C THR A 80 -15.36 13.84 -14.54
N SER A 81 -14.72 15.01 -14.72
CA SER A 81 -15.11 15.99 -15.73
C SER A 81 -14.89 15.46 -17.16
N PRO A 82 -15.83 15.73 -18.09
CA PRO A 82 -15.67 15.44 -19.52
C PRO A 82 -14.84 16.54 -20.21
N SER A 83 -13.61 16.75 -19.75
CA SER A 83 -12.67 17.73 -20.32
C SER A 83 -11.40 17.04 -20.82
N LYS A 84 -10.67 17.68 -21.73
CA LYS A 84 -9.35 17.20 -22.20
C LYS A 84 -8.37 16.98 -21.04
N ILE A 85 -8.44 17.84 -20.02
CA ILE A 85 -7.63 17.73 -18.80
C ILE A 85 -8.03 16.48 -18.02
N GLY A 86 -9.35 16.27 -17.81
CA GLY A 86 -9.86 15.07 -17.14
C GLY A 86 -9.49 13.77 -17.88
N ASP A 87 -9.55 13.76 -19.21
CA ASP A 87 -9.13 12.62 -20.04
C ASP A 87 -7.65 12.28 -19.84
N GLN A 88 -6.77 13.28 -19.80
CA GLN A 88 -5.35 13.07 -19.55
C GLN A 88 -5.07 12.55 -18.14
N LEU A 89 -5.80 13.04 -17.13
CA LEU A 89 -5.68 12.55 -15.76
C LEU A 89 -6.09 11.08 -15.67
N ARG A 90 -7.25 10.71 -16.24
CA ARG A 90 -7.73 9.31 -16.28
C ARG A 90 -6.77 8.41 -17.03
N ALA A 91 -6.22 8.86 -18.16
CA ALA A 91 -5.23 8.11 -18.93
C ALA A 91 -3.92 7.90 -18.14
N CYS A 92 -3.47 8.92 -17.41
CA CYS A 92 -2.29 8.84 -16.53
C CYS A 92 -2.50 7.84 -15.38
N VAL A 93 -3.65 7.90 -14.68
CA VAL A 93 -4.02 6.93 -13.64
C VAL A 93 -4.00 5.51 -14.21
N THR A 94 -4.69 5.30 -15.34
CA THR A 94 -4.78 3.99 -15.98
C THR A 94 -3.39 3.45 -16.39
N TYR A 95 -2.55 4.30 -16.97
CA TYR A 95 -1.19 3.94 -17.34
C TYR A 95 -0.36 3.51 -16.12
N ILE A 96 -0.36 4.30 -15.05
CA ILE A 96 0.37 4.00 -13.82
C ILE A 96 -0.15 2.72 -13.19
N SER A 97 -1.46 2.55 -13.04
CA SER A 97 -2.05 1.35 -12.46
C SER A 97 -1.66 0.08 -13.23
N ASN A 98 -1.73 0.12 -14.56
CA ASN A 98 -1.32 -1.02 -15.39
C ASN A 98 0.17 -1.31 -15.28
N LYS A 99 1.01 -0.27 -15.26
CA LYS A 99 2.47 -0.42 -15.12
C LYS A 99 2.87 -0.94 -13.75
N VAL A 100 2.32 -0.40 -12.67
CA VAL A 100 2.54 -0.90 -11.31
C VAL A 100 2.14 -2.38 -11.20
N ALA A 101 1.03 -2.78 -11.83
CA ALA A 101 0.57 -4.16 -11.82
C ALA A 101 1.43 -5.15 -12.65
N THR A 102 2.26 -4.65 -13.58
CA THR A 102 2.96 -5.51 -14.55
C THR A 102 4.49 -5.35 -14.57
N ASP A 103 5.01 -4.28 -13.98
CA ASP A 103 6.42 -3.89 -14.05
C ASP A 103 6.91 -3.49 -12.64
N PRO A 104 7.50 -4.43 -11.89
CA PRO A 104 8.00 -4.16 -10.54
C PRO A 104 9.09 -3.08 -10.49
N ALA A 105 9.90 -2.94 -11.55
CA ALA A 105 10.93 -1.91 -11.61
C ALA A 105 10.31 -0.51 -11.73
N PHE A 106 9.27 -0.37 -12.55
CA PHE A 106 8.48 0.86 -12.62
C PHE A 106 7.80 1.19 -11.30
N ALA A 107 7.22 0.18 -10.63
CA ALA A 107 6.56 0.37 -9.34
C ALA A 107 7.52 0.89 -8.27
N LYS A 108 8.75 0.35 -8.24
CA LYS A 108 9.82 0.82 -7.36
C LYS A 108 10.26 2.25 -7.69
N GLU A 109 10.54 2.57 -8.96
CA GLU A 109 10.92 3.93 -9.37
C GLU A 109 9.84 4.95 -8.98
N LEU A 110 8.55 4.59 -9.18
CA LEU A 110 7.44 5.45 -8.78
C LEU A 110 7.41 5.66 -7.27
N GLN A 111 7.59 4.60 -6.49
CA GLN A 111 7.57 4.71 -5.04
C GLN A 111 8.73 5.55 -4.51
N ASP A 112 9.94 5.32 -5.02
CA ASP A 112 11.14 6.09 -4.66
C ASP A 112 10.95 7.59 -4.99
N GLN A 113 10.33 7.89 -6.13
CA GLN A 113 9.98 9.27 -6.49
C GLN A 113 8.95 9.87 -5.53
N LEU A 114 7.87 9.15 -5.22
CA LEU A 114 6.83 9.62 -4.29
C LEU A 114 7.38 9.87 -2.88
N ASP A 115 8.32 9.02 -2.43
CA ASP A 115 9.01 9.18 -1.15
C ASP A 115 9.85 10.44 -1.11
N GLN A 116 10.63 10.66 -2.17
CA GLN A 116 11.46 11.85 -2.33
C GLN A 116 10.60 13.12 -2.34
N GLU A 117 9.48 13.12 -3.07
CA GLU A 117 8.53 14.23 -3.12
C GLU A 117 7.85 14.49 -1.77
N SER A 118 7.64 13.44 -0.97
CA SER A 118 7.01 13.50 0.35
C SER A 118 8.00 13.79 1.48
N GLY A 119 9.30 13.90 1.18
CA GLY A 119 10.37 14.10 2.17
C GLY A 119 10.56 12.91 3.12
N ILE A 120 10.21 11.70 2.69
CA ILE A 120 10.43 10.48 3.47
C ILE A 120 11.93 10.16 3.46
N GLU A 121 12.52 9.98 4.66
CA GLU A 121 13.92 9.62 4.78
C GLU A 121 14.19 8.22 4.20
N ILE A 122 15.27 8.12 3.40
CA ILE A 122 15.70 6.85 2.82
C ILE A 122 16.27 5.96 3.93
N VAL A 123 15.58 4.87 4.22
CA VAL A 123 16.06 3.83 5.15
C VAL A 123 17.01 2.89 4.42
N ILE A 124 18.28 2.85 4.84
CA ILE A 124 19.28 1.92 4.31
C ILE A 124 19.10 0.54 4.97
N PRO A 125 18.84 -0.54 4.19
CA PRO A 125 18.68 -1.88 4.74
C PRO A 125 19.91 -2.37 5.49
N LYS A 126 19.71 -2.96 6.68
CA LYS A 126 20.80 -3.51 7.50
C LYS A 126 20.35 -4.77 8.24
N VAL A 127 21.18 -5.80 8.23
CA VAL A 127 20.97 -7.01 9.04
C VAL A 127 21.10 -6.68 10.53
N SER A 128 20.04 -6.91 11.30
CA SER A 128 20.07 -6.70 12.75
C SER A 128 20.97 -7.73 13.47
N LYS A 129 21.41 -7.38 14.68
CA LYS A 129 22.17 -8.31 15.53
C LYS A 129 21.33 -9.54 15.90
N LYS A 130 20.02 -9.36 16.12
CA LYS A 130 19.08 -10.44 16.47
C LYS A 130 18.97 -11.44 15.32
N LEU A 131 18.71 -10.93 14.11
CA LEU A 131 18.62 -11.73 12.90
C LEU A 131 19.91 -12.53 12.64
N LYS A 132 21.07 -11.84 12.69
CA LYS A 132 22.36 -12.52 12.46
C LYS A 132 22.67 -13.57 13.52
N SER A 133 22.33 -13.29 14.78
CA SER A 133 22.50 -14.26 15.87
C SER A 133 21.63 -15.50 15.66
N LYS A 134 20.39 -15.34 15.18
CA LYS A 134 19.49 -16.45 14.85
C LYS A 134 20.09 -17.33 13.76
N TYR A 135 20.48 -16.74 12.63
CA TYR A 135 21.15 -17.44 11.52
C TYR A 135 22.40 -18.21 11.96
N ASN A 136 23.29 -17.56 12.72
CA ASN A 136 24.53 -18.20 13.19
C ASN A 136 24.27 -19.38 14.14
N LYS A 137 23.19 -19.32 14.93
CA LYS A 137 22.84 -20.38 15.88
C LYS A 137 22.24 -21.60 15.17
N THR A 138 21.40 -21.38 14.17
CA THR A 138 20.70 -22.47 13.45
C THR A 138 21.50 -23.02 12.27
N GLY A 139 22.39 -22.22 11.68
CA GLY A 139 23.05 -22.53 10.40
C GLY A 139 22.08 -22.55 9.22
N GLN A 140 20.88 -21.99 9.39
CA GLN A 140 19.79 -21.98 8.41
C GLN A 140 19.34 -20.55 8.15
N ASP A 141 18.73 -20.34 6.99
CA ASP A 141 18.12 -19.07 6.60
C ASP A 141 17.21 -18.54 7.72
N ALA A 142 17.29 -17.24 7.94
CA ALA A 142 16.53 -16.56 8.98
C ALA A 142 15.95 -15.27 8.43
N PHE A 143 14.80 -14.87 8.99
CA PHE A 143 14.15 -13.62 8.64
C PHE A 143 13.53 -12.96 9.88
N GLU A 144 13.30 -11.65 9.79
CA GLU A 144 12.52 -10.90 10.76
C GLU A 144 11.77 -9.74 10.11
N PHE A 145 10.64 -9.39 10.73
CA PHE A 145 9.85 -8.23 10.36
C PHE A 145 10.13 -7.06 11.29
N SER A 146 10.20 -5.85 10.74
CA SER A 146 10.37 -4.61 11.50
C SER A 146 9.60 -3.46 10.87
N VAL A 147 9.07 -2.55 11.69
CA VAL A 147 8.53 -1.27 11.21
C VAL A 147 9.63 -0.23 11.36
N GLN A 148 9.98 0.42 10.26
CA GLN A 148 11.09 1.39 10.19
C GLN A 148 10.57 2.83 10.34
N ALA A 149 11.50 3.80 10.37
CA ALA A 149 11.18 5.22 10.55
C ALA A 149 10.28 5.82 9.45
N ASP A 150 10.26 5.21 8.26
CA ASP A 150 9.35 5.57 7.17
C ASP A 150 7.92 4.97 7.32
N ASN A 151 7.67 4.30 8.45
CA ASN A 151 6.43 3.61 8.81
C ASN A 151 6.04 2.47 7.87
N ARG A 152 6.98 1.93 7.09
CA ARG A 152 6.73 0.72 6.30
C ARG A 152 7.11 -0.53 7.06
N LEU A 153 6.51 -1.65 6.64
CA LEU A 153 6.90 -2.97 7.08
C LEU A 153 8.08 -3.46 6.24
N TYR A 154 9.19 -3.75 6.91
CA TYR A 154 10.39 -4.32 6.34
C TYR A 154 10.50 -5.79 6.73
N LEU A 155 10.97 -6.61 5.79
CA LEU A 155 11.28 -8.00 5.98
C LEU A 155 12.72 -8.24 5.56
N ASP A 156 13.57 -8.42 6.56
CA ASP A 156 14.98 -8.68 6.35
C ASP A 156 15.23 -10.18 6.40
N ILE A 157 15.85 -10.71 5.34
CA ILE A 157 16.15 -12.13 5.17
C ILE A 157 17.66 -12.30 5.02
N ILE A 158 18.26 -13.17 5.83
CA ILE A 158 19.64 -13.62 5.66
C ILE A 158 19.64 -15.07 5.21
N SER A 159 20.29 -15.35 4.07
CA SER A 159 20.34 -16.68 3.47
C SER A 159 21.78 -17.16 3.28
N GLY A 160 21.97 -18.48 3.47
CA GLY A 160 23.20 -19.18 3.16
C GLY A 160 23.33 -19.58 1.68
N TYR A 161 22.35 -19.22 0.85
CA TYR A 161 22.37 -19.49 -0.57
C TYR A 161 23.56 -18.82 -1.27
N ASN A 162 24.21 -19.55 -2.19
CA ASN A 162 25.36 -19.05 -2.94
C ASN A 162 24.93 -18.20 -4.14
N PHE A 163 24.64 -16.92 -3.86
CA PHE A 163 24.17 -15.98 -4.87
C PHE A 163 25.21 -15.75 -5.98
N GLN A 164 24.79 -15.93 -7.22
CA GLN A 164 25.58 -15.59 -8.39
C GLN A 164 25.47 -14.09 -8.71
N PRO A 165 26.51 -13.47 -9.29
CA PRO A 165 26.46 -12.07 -9.69
C PRO A 165 25.24 -11.75 -10.57
N GLY A 166 24.50 -10.69 -10.22
CA GLY A 166 23.33 -10.24 -10.97
C GLY A 166 22.01 -10.96 -10.66
N GLN A 167 22.02 -11.95 -9.76
CA GLN A 167 20.77 -12.51 -9.23
C GLN A 167 20.00 -11.46 -8.44
N LYS A 168 18.69 -11.46 -8.64
CA LYS A 168 17.75 -10.50 -8.07
C LYS A 168 16.46 -11.20 -7.68
N ILE A 169 15.66 -10.53 -6.87
CA ILE A 169 14.29 -10.94 -6.58
C ILE A 169 13.48 -10.71 -7.85
N LYS A 170 12.82 -11.76 -8.34
CA LYS A 170 11.92 -11.72 -9.50
C LYS A 170 10.51 -11.38 -9.06
N ASP A 171 10.01 -12.12 -8.07
CA ASP A 171 8.70 -11.94 -7.47
C ASP A 171 8.68 -12.35 -6.00
N VAL A 172 7.68 -11.85 -5.28
CA VAL A 172 7.34 -12.27 -3.93
C VAL A 172 5.83 -12.42 -3.85
N ILE A 173 5.38 -13.49 -3.21
CA ILE A 173 3.97 -13.76 -2.94
C ILE A 173 3.80 -13.86 -1.43
N PHE A 174 2.85 -13.10 -0.89
CA PHE A 174 2.41 -13.22 0.50
C PHE A 174 1.02 -13.84 0.56
N VAL A 175 0.82 -14.70 1.55
CA VAL A 175 -0.50 -15.23 1.90
C VAL A 175 -0.70 -15.04 3.39
N PHE A 176 -1.77 -14.34 3.74
CA PHE A 176 -2.25 -14.20 5.11
C PHE A 176 -3.44 -15.14 5.28
N LYS A 177 -3.38 -16.03 6.26
CA LYS A 177 -4.48 -16.93 6.59
C LYS A 177 -4.85 -16.77 8.05
N LEU A 178 -6.08 -16.29 8.31
CA LEU A 178 -6.61 -16.23 9.66
C LEU A 178 -6.96 -17.63 10.19
N GLU A 179 -6.42 -17.97 11.35
CA GLU A 179 -6.76 -19.15 12.14
C GLU A 179 -7.13 -18.73 13.56
N VAL A 180 -7.99 -19.52 14.21
CA VAL A 180 -8.44 -19.26 15.58
C VAL A 180 -8.18 -20.51 16.40
N GLU A 181 -7.40 -20.37 17.47
CA GLU A 181 -7.07 -21.45 18.39
C GLU A 181 -7.42 -20.98 19.81
N ASN A 182 -8.26 -21.74 20.53
CA ASN A 182 -8.77 -21.37 21.85
C ASN A 182 -9.38 -19.95 21.91
N GLY A 183 -10.06 -19.54 20.84
CA GLY A 183 -10.65 -18.20 20.71
C GLY A 183 -9.65 -17.11 20.31
N VAL A 184 -8.35 -17.35 20.37
CA VAL A 184 -7.32 -16.37 20.02
C VAL A 184 -7.05 -16.40 18.51
N PRO A 185 -7.19 -15.26 17.81
CA PRO A 185 -6.92 -15.16 16.37
C PRO A 185 -5.42 -14.99 16.06
N PHE A 186 -4.93 -15.79 15.12
CA PHE A 186 -3.58 -15.74 14.57
C PHE A 186 -3.62 -15.66 13.05
N HIS A 187 -2.72 -14.88 12.46
CA HIS A 187 -2.44 -14.98 11.02
C HIS A 187 -1.24 -15.89 10.80
N ILE A 188 -1.44 -16.90 9.98
CA ILE A 188 -0.34 -17.63 9.34
C ILE A 188 0.09 -16.80 8.15
N VAL A 189 1.36 -16.39 8.14
CA VAL A 189 1.96 -15.57 7.10
C VAL A 189 2.94 -16.42 6.34
N ASP A 190 2.54 -16.80 5.13
CA ASP A 190 3.36 -17.51 4.16
C ASP A 190 3.96 -16.52 3.18
N MET A 191 5.25 -16.70 2.91
CA MET A 191 5.98 -15.93 1.92
C MET A 191 6.71 -16.88 0.99
N THR A 192 6.54 -16.68 -0.30
CA THR A 192 7.35 -17.33 -1.34
C THR A 192 8.07 -16.25 -2.13
N LEU A 193 9.39 -16.36 -2.22
CA LEU A 193 10.26 -15.45 -2.96
C LEU A 193 10.94 -16.22 -4.09
N SER A 194 10.81 -15.77 -5.33
CA SER A 194 11.54 -16.37 -6.46
C SER A 194 12.64 -15.43 -6.95
N LEU A 195 13.77 -16.00 -7.31
CA LEU A 195 14.89 -15.32 -7.92
C LEU A 195 14.79 -15.32 -9.44
N THR A 196 15.59 -14.48 -10.09
CA THR A 196 15.69 -14.42 -11.56
C THR A 196 16.22 -15.70 -12.23
N ASN A 197 16.81 -16.63 -11.47
CA ASN A 197 17.20 -17.95 -11.94
C ASN A 197 16.16 -19.04 -11.61
N ASP A 198 14.94 -18.64 -11.25
CA ASP A 198 13.82 -19.51 -10.88
C ASP A 198 14.06 -20.38 -9.64
N HIS A 199 15.09 -20.08 -8.84
CA HIS A 199 15.20 -20.63 -7.49
C HIS A 199 14.20 -19.92 -6.58
N SER A 200 13.49 -20.68 -5.74
CA SER A 200 12.48 -20.13 -4.83
C SER A 200 12.79 -20.49 -3.38
N PHE A 201 12.50 -19.54 -2.49
CA PHE A 201 12.54 -19.70 -1.05
C PHE A 201 11.12 -19.59 -0.50
N THR A 202 10.79 -20.43 0.48
CA THR A 202 9.51 -20.36 1.19
C THR A 202 9.76 -20.20 2.67
N TYR A 203 9.07 -19.24 3.26
CA TYR A 203 9.16 -18.90 4.67
C TYR A 203 7.77 -18.83 5.27
N ARG A 204 7.64 -19.24 6.53
CA ARG A 204 6.38 -19.19 7.27
C ARG A 204 6.61 -18.60 8.65
N THR A 205 5.74 -17.71 9.06
CA THR A 205 5.65 -17.23 10.44
C THR A 205 4.19 -17.14 10.88
N ILE A 206 3.99 -17.00 12.19
CA ILE A 206 2.68 -16.79 12.78
C ILE A 206 2.68 -15.48 13.52
N TRP A 207 1.60 -14.72 13.36
CA TRP A 207 1.37 -13.43 14.00
C TRP A 207 0.17 -13.55 14.91
N CYS A 208 0.35 -13.28 16.20
CA CYS A 208 -0.79 -13.09 17.08
C CYS A 208 -1.45 -11.75 16.74
N CYS A 209 -2.74 -11.76 16.39
CA CYS A 209 -3.40 -10.55 15.90
C CYS A 209 -3.43 -9.43 16.96
N SER A 210 -3.45 -9.81 18.25
CA SER A 210 -3.45 -8.87 19.37
C SER A 210 -2.14 -8.12 19.55
N GLU A 211 -1.00 -8.73 19.20
CA GLU A 211 0.35 -8.21 19.42
C GLU A 211 0.93 -7.48 18.20
N GLU A 212 0.52 -7.86 16.99
CA GLU A 212 1.16 -7.41 15.75
C GLU A 212 0.52 -6.15 15.14
N ARG A 213 -0.16 -5.35 15.97
CA ARG A 213 -0.91 -4.14 15.57
C ARG A 213 -0.08 -3.16 14.75
N GLN A 214 1.19 -2.97 15.11
CA GLN A 214 2.08 -2.06 14.38
C GLN A 214 2.37 -2.55 12.97
N ARG A 215 2.53 -3.87 12.77
CA ARG A 215 2.77 -4.45 11.44
C ARG A 215 1.54 -4.30 10.56
N TYR A 216 0.36 -4.62 11.09
CA TYR A 216 -0.90 -4.42 10.36
C TYR A 216 -1.14 -2.94 10.04
N GLY A 217 -0.90 -2.04 10.98
CA GLY A 217 -0.99 -0.60 10.74
C GLY A 217 -0.08 -0.14 9.59
N ALA A 218 1.18 -0.60 9.57
CA ALA A 218 2.10 -0.30 8.48
C ALA A 218 1.61 -0.85 7.13
N ILE A 219 1.12 -2.10 7.09
CA ILE A 219 0.57 -2.71 5.86
C ILE A 219 -0.66 -1.94 5.37
N LEU A 220 -1.64 -1.69 6.24
CA LEU A 220 -2.90 -1.03 5.84
C LEU A 220 -2.69 0.43 5.42
N MET A 221 -1.74 1.14 6.05
CA MET A 221 -1.45 2.53 5.70
C MET A 221 -0.63 2.68 4.42
N LYS A 222 0.32 1.77 4.17
CA LYS A 222 1.29 1.91 3.07
C LYS A 222 1.01 0.98 1.90
N GLY A 223 0.32 -0.13 2.12
CA GLY A 223 0.08 -1.16 1.11
C GLY A 223 1.34 -1.88 0.62
N ILE A 224 2.47 -1.74 1.34
CA ILE A 224 3.78 -2.18 0.87
C ILE A 224 4.50 -2.97 1.98
N ILE A 225 5.08 -4.10 1.59
CA ILE A 225 6.07 -4.83 2.38
C ILE A 225 7.40 -4.77 1.62
N ARG A 226 8.43 -4.18 2.22
CA ARG A 226 9.78 -4.11 1.62
C ARG A 226 10.60 -5.32 2.05
N ILE A 227 11.04 -6.12 1.09
CA ILE A 227 11.85 -7.32 1.31
C ILE A 227 13.31 -6.98 1.02
N ASN A 228 14.18 -7.23 1.98
CA ASN A 228 15.63 -7.10 1.81
C ASN A 228 16.28 -8.46 1.95
N LEU A 229 16.94 -8.90 0.88
CA LEU A 229 17.63 -10.17 0.84
C LEU A 229 19.13 -9.96 1.01
N PHE A 230 19.71 -10.60 2.02
CA PHE A 230 21.12 -10.50 2.36
C PHE A 230 21.83 -11.85 2.23
N GLU A 231 23.07 -11.81 1.74
CA GLU A 231 24.02 -12.92 1.85
C GLU A 231 24.45 -13.10 3.31
N ASP A 232 25.02 -14.26 3.63
CA ASP A 232 25.52 -14.60 4.96
C ASP A 232 26.54 -13.58 5.51
N ASN A 233 27.32 -12.94 4.63
CA ASN A 233 28.31 -11.91 4.92
C ASN A 233 27.70 -10.52 5.18
N LYS A 234 26.36 -10.41 5.23
CA LYS A 234 25.55 -9.18 5.41
C LYS A 234 25.50 -8.25 4.20
N LYS A 235 26.00 -8.67 3.05
CA LYS A 235 25.87 -7.92 1.80
C LYS A 235 24.43 -8.01 1.32
N LEU A 236 23.83 -6.86 1.01
CA LEU A 236 22.52 -6.79 0.37
C LEU A 236 22.64 -7.35 -1.05
N VAL A 237 21.89 -8.41 -1.34
CA VAL A 237 21.72 -8.98 -2.68
C VAL A 237 20.78 -8.10 -3.47
N ASP A 238 19.58 -7.89 -2.93
CA ASP A 238 18.53 -7.11 -3.57
C ASP A 238 17.50 -6.62 -2.56
N SER A 239 16.71 -5.63 -2.98
CA SER A 239 15.60 -5.08 -2.22
C SER A 239 14.39 -4.89 -3.14
N TYR A 240 13.26 -5.47 -2.74
CA TYR A 240 12.03 -5.56 -3.54
C TYR A 240 10.83 -5.06 -2.73
N ASP A 241 9.97 -4.26 -3.36
CA ASP A 241 8.72 -3.80 -2.74
C ASP A 241 7.56 -4.67 -3.24
N TYR A 242 7.02 -5.49 -2.34
CA TYR A 242 5.76 -6.19 -2.60
C TYR A 242 4.61 -5.23 -2.30
N ILE A 243 3.87 -4.90 -3.35
CA ILE A 243 2.70 -4.03 -3.28
C ILE A 243 1.46 -4.91 -3.18
N LEU A 244 0.72 -4.77 -2.09
CA LEU A 244 -0.54 -5.47 -1.91
C LEU A 244 -1.60 -4.90 -2.86
N ALA A 245 -2.31 -5.77 -3.56
CA ALA A 245 -3.46 -5.41 -4.35
C ALA A 245 -4.60 -4.88 -3.45
N PRO A 246 -5.47 -3.99 -3.96
CA PRO A 246 -6.60 -3.49 -3.19
C PRO A 246 -7.52 -4.58 -2.60
N SER A 247 -7.66 -5.70 -3.31
CA SER A 247 -8.42 -6.86 -2.83
C SER A 247 -7.73 -7.57 -1.65
N GLU A 248 -6.39 -7.64 -1.64
CA GLU A 248 -5.62 -8.24 -0.55
C GLU A 248 -5.72 -7.37 0.70
N LEU A 249 -5.57 -6.05 0.55
CA LEU A 249 -5.75 -5.09 1.65
C LEU A 249 -7.15 -5.16 2.25
N LYS A 250 -8.19 -5.16 1.41
CA LYS A 250 -9.57 -5.27 1.85
C LYS A 250 -9.86 -6.59 2.57
N THR A 251 -9.28 -7.69 2.09
CA THR A 251 -9.43 -9.01 2.75
C THR A 251 -8.77 -8.99 4.12
N LEU A 252 -7.54 -8.47 4.20
CA LEU A 252 -6.81 -8.34 5.46
C LEU A 252 -7.54 -7.44 6.47
N GLU A 253 -8.11 -6.33 6.02
CA GLU A 253 -8.92 -5.43 6.84
C GLU A 253 -10.13 -6.15 7.46
N ILE A 254 -10.91 -6.88 6.65
CA ILE A 254 -12.07 -7.66 7.13
C ILE A 254 -11.63 -8.73 8.15
N GLU A 255 -10.51 -9.41 7.91
CA GLU A 255 -9.98 -10.41 8.83
C GLU A 255 -9.53 -9.79 10.16
N ILE A 256 -8.91 -8.61 10.14
CA ILE A 256 -8.50 -7.88 11.33
C ILE A 256 -9.72 -7.39 12.11
N GLU A 257 -10.75 -6.85 11.45
CA GLU A 257 -12.01 -6.46 12.11
C GLU A 257 -12.65 -7.65 12.83
N LYS A 258 -12.67 -8.81 12.16
CA LYS A 258 -13.14 -10.06 12.76
C LYS A 258 -12.29 -10.46 13.96
N ALA A 259 -10.96 -10.41 13.85
CA ALA A 259 -10.05 -10.73 14.95
C ALA A 259 -10.26 -9.79 16.16
N ILE A 260 -10.42 -8.48 15.93
CA ILE A 260 -10.73 -7.51 16.99
C ILE A 260 -12.02 -7.89 17.71
N SER A 261 -13.08 -8.24 16.98
CA SER A 261 -14.36 -8.63 17.58
C SER A 261 -14.24 -9.85 18.49
N MET A 262 -13.39 -10.84 18.15
CA MET A 262 -13.15 -12.03 18.96
C MET A 262 -12.39 -11.69 20.25
N LEU A 263 -11.42 -10.77 20.16
CA LEU A 263 -10.56 -10.40 21.27
C LEU A 263 -11.26 -9.57 22.35
N LEU A 264 -12.40 -8.95 22.05
CA LEU A 264 -13.16 -8.16 23.03
C LEU A 264 -13.66 -8.98 24.23
N ASP A 265 -13.89 -10.28 24.03
CA ASP A 265 -14.49 -11.17 25.03
C ASP A 265 -13.46 -12.11 25.69
N LEU A 266 -12.17 -11.98 25.37
CA LEU A 266 -11.10 -12.88 25.82
C LEU A 266 -10.14 -12.20 26.80
N ASN A 267 -9.86 -12.88 27.91
CA ASN A 267 -8.76 -12.51 28.79
C ASN A 267 -7.45 -13.13 28.29
N LEU A 268 -6.63 -12.36 27.58
CA LEU A 268 -5.37 -12.83 27.00
C LEU A 268 -4.27 -13.07 28.05
N ASP A 269 -4.37 -12.47 29.23
CA ASP A 269 -3.32 -12.53 30.26
C ASP A 269 -3.12 -13.95 30.83
N GLU A 270 -4.10 -14.82 30.66
CA GLU A 270 -4.07 -16.23 31.11
C GLU A 270 -3.60 -17.21 30.02
N ILE A 271 -3.31 -16.72 28.81
CA ILE A 271 -2.99 -17.54 27.65
C ILE A 271 -1.51 -17.36 27.28
N ASP A 272 -0.77 -18.46 27.23
CA ASP A 272 0.59 -18.48 26.68
C ASP A 272 0.53 -18.40 25.14
N LEU A 273 0.53 -17.17 24.63
CA LEU A 273 0.42 -16.86 23.21
C LEU A 273 1.58 -17.41 22.40
N ASP A 274 2.80 -17.35 22.95
CA ASP A 274 4.01 -17.87 22.31
C ASP A 274 3.90 -19.39 22.11
N GLN A 275 3.54 -20.13 23.16
CA GLN A 275 3.36 -21.57 23.06
C GLN A 275 2.23 -21.96 22.10
N LEU A 276 1.14 -21.19 22.07
CA LEU A 276 0.03 -21.43 21.14
C LEU A 276 0.48 -21.20 19.69
N GLY A 277 1.19 -20.11 19.43
CA GLY A 277 1.78 -19.80 18.13
C GLY A 277 2.73 -20.89 17.64
N GLU A 278 3.63 -21.38 18.50
CA GLU A 278 4.53 -22.50 18.15
C GLU A 278 3.78 -23.79 17.81
N LYS A 279 2.70 -24.11 18.55
CA LYS A 279 1.86 -25.28 18.27
C LYS A 279 1.20 -25.18 16.89
N ILE A 280 0.66 -24.02 16.53
CA ILE A 280 0.06 -23.80 15.21
C ILE A 280 1.16 -23.91 14.14
N LEU A 281 2.33 -23.29 14.35
CA LEU A 281 3.43 -23.30 13.37
C LEU A 281 3.90 -24.72 13.08
N ASN A 282 4.07 -25.53 14.12
CA ASN A 282 4.48 -26.94 13.99
C ASN A 282 3.44 -27.77 13.22
N ARG A 283 2.14 -27.60 13.50
CA ARG A 283 1.04 -28.28 12.79
C ARG A 283 1.10 -28.02 11.28
N TYR A 284 1.39 -26.78 10.90
CA TYR A 284 1.46 -26.36 9.50
C TYR A 284 2.72 -26.80 8.79
N ASN A 285 3.84 -26.91 9.50
CA ASN A 285 5.08 -27.45 8.94
C ASN A 285 4.97 -28.95 8.62
N LEU A 286 4.19 -29.71 9.42
CA LEU A 286 3.97 -31.15 9.18
C LEU A 286 3.11 -31.44 7.94
N ASN A 287 2.23 -30.52 7.54
CA ASN A 287 1.34 -30.71 6.39
C ASN A 287 2.01 -30.37 5.02
N LEU A 288 3.29 -29.98 5.03
CA LEU A 288 4.10 -29.69 3.84
C LEU A 288 5.19 -30.75 3.56
N GLN A 289 5.18 -31.87 4.28
CA GLN A 289 5.96 -33.08 3.96
C GLN A 289 5.05 -34.15 3.37
#